data_AF-A0A2N8TL29-F1
#
_entry.id   AF-A0A2N8TL29-F1
#
_cell.length_a   1.000
_cell.length_b   1.000
_cell.length_c   1.000
_cell.angle_alpha   90.00
_cell.angle_beta   90.00
_cell.angle_gamma   90.00
#
_symmetry.space_group_name_H-M   'P 1'
#
loop_
_entity.id
_entity.type
_entity.pdbx_description
1 polymer ?
#
loop_
_entity_poly.entity_id
_entity_poly.type
_entity_poly.pdbx_seq_one_letter_code
_entity_poly.pdbx_strand_id
1 'polypeptide(L)'
;MSVSTSSREQRLAQLLDTIRTHGGRWTSGRVQDLRRLTGGPTQRGTASRDLAELNRRGHLNQHGPEDGRFYTLKTRKDGAL
;
A
#
# COMPACT_ATOMS: atom_id res chain seq x y z
N MET A 1 20.34 -18.03 -9.04
CA MET A 1 19.48 -18.36 -7.88
C MET A 1 18.26 -17.45 -7.94
N SER A 2 17.08 -17.98 -8.26
CA SER A 2 15.85 -17.17 -8.31
C SER A 2 15.27 -17.10 -6.90
N VAL A 3 15.21 -15.91 -6.31
CA VAL A 3 14.61 -15.72 -4.98
C VAL A 3 13.11 -15.82 -5.17
N SER A 4 12.51 -16.95 -4.79
CA SER A 4 11.05 -17.07 -4.69
C SER A 4 10.57 -16.02 -3.67
N THR A 5 10.08 -14.89 -4.16
CA THR A 5 9.57 -13.83 -3.29
C THR A 5 8.35 -14.37 -2.57
N SER A 6 8.34 -14.27 -1.23
CA SER A 6 7.20 -14.77 -0.46
C SER A 6 5.88 -14.15 -0.95
N SER A 7 4.77 -14.86 -0.78
CA SER A 7 3.44 -14.36 -1.16
C SER A 7 3.08 -13.03 -0.48
N ARG A 8 3.74 -12.69 0.64
CA ARG A 8 3.64 -11.36 1.27
C ARG A 8 4.37 -10.29 0.47
N GLU A 9 5.61 -10.53 0.08
CA GLU A 9 6.41 -9.56 -0.68
C GLU A 9 5.80 -9.26 -2.04
N GLN A 10 5.31 -10.28 -2.76
CA GLN A 10 4.58 -10.09 -4.02
C GLN A 10 3.36 -9.18 -3.84
N ARG A 11 2.62 -9.39 -2.75
CA ARG A 11 1.41 -8.62 -2.45
C ARG A 11 1.71 -7.17 -2.06
N LEU A 12 2.82 -6.93 -1.36
CA LEU A 12 3.30 -5.59 -1.02
C LEU A 12 3.79 -4.85 -2.27
N ALA A 13 4.54 -5.53 -3.14
CA ALA A 13 5.00 -4.97 -4.41
C ALA A 13 3.82 -4.57 -5.31
N GLN A 14 2.83 -5.45 -5.47
CA GLN A 14 1.63 -5.16 -6.27
C GLN A 14 0.82 -4.00 -5.69
N LEU A 15 0.66 -3.93 -4.36
CA LEU A 15 -0.03 -2.81 -3.72
C LEU A 15 0.73 -1.49 -3.93
N LEU A 16 2.06 -1.50 -3.77
CA LEU A 16 2.88 -0.31 -3.96
C LEU A 16 2.83 0.19 -5.40
N ASP A 17 2.90 -0.72 -6.37
CA ASP A 17 2.78 -0.40 -7.80
C ASP A 17 1.42 0.27 -8.09
N THR A 18 0.35 -0.31 -7.58
CA THR A 18 -1.00 0.27 -7.71
C THR A 18 -1.07 1.69 -7.11
N ILE A 19 -0.50 1.89 -5.92
CA ILE A 19 -0.47 3.21 -5.26
C ILE A 19 0.34 4.22 -6.08
N ARG A 20 1.43 3.79 -6.73
CA ARG A 20 2.24 4.64 -7.62
C ARG A 20 1.47 5.04 -8.88
N THR A 21 0.77 4.09 -9.50
CA THR A 21 0.00 4.34 -10.73
C THR A 21 -1.18 5.27 -10.50
N HIS A 22 -1.93 5.09 -9.43
CA HIS A 22 -3.15 5.87 -9.19
C HIS A 22 -2.98 7.06 -8.25
N GLY A 23 -1.92 7.08 -7.44
CA GLY A 23 -1.69 8.12 -6.44
C GLY A 23 -2.85 8.28 -5.44
N GLY A 24 -2.93 9.46 -4.83
CA GLY A 24 -4.04 9.86 -3.97
C GLY A 24 -4.09 9.18 -2.59
N ARG A 25 -5.28 9.23 -1.96
CA ARG A 25 -5.55 8.73 -0.61
C ARG A 25 -5.88 7.23 -0.61
N TRP A 26 -5.16 6.47 0.21
CA TRP A 26 -5.37 5.04 0.39
C TRP A 26 -5.77 4.72 1.83
N THR A 27 -6.91 4.05 1.98
CA THR A 27 -7.40 3.50 3.25
C THR A 27 -7.42 1.98 3.17
N SER A 28 -7.50 1.31 4.33
CA SER A 28 -7.66 -0.15 4.36
C SER A 28 -8.92 -0.62 3.63
N GLY A 29 -10.00 0.16 3.69
CA GLY A 29 -11.23 -0.06 2.92
C GLY A 29 -11.00 0.01 1.41
N ARG A 30 -10.34 1.07 0.93
CA ARG A 30 -10.03 1.21 -0.51
C ARG A 30 -9.18 0.05 -1.05
N VAL A 31 -8.21 -0.42 -0.28
CA VAL A 31 -7.39 -1.60 -0.65
C VAL A 31 -8.24 -2.87 -0.66
N GLN A 32 -9.14 -3.04 0.31
CA GLN A 32 -10.06 -4.16 0.35
C GLN A 32 -10.99 -4.18 -0.89
N ASP A 33 -11.58 -3.04 -1.23
CA ASP A 33 -12.49 -2.94 -2.38
C ASP A 33 -11.76 -3.19 -3.71
N LEU A 34 -10.55 -2.65 -3.86
CA LEU A 34 -9.69 -2.97 -5.00
C LEU A 34 -9.49 -4.50 -5.12
N ARG A 35 -9.12 -5.18 -4.03
CA ARG A 35 -8.86 -6.63 -4.05
C ARG A 35 -10.11 -7.47 -4.28
N ARG A 36 -11.29 -6.97 -3.92
CA ARG A 36 -12.56 -7.61 -4.30
C ARG A 36 -12.78 -7.57 -5.82
N LEU A 37 -12.34 -6.50 -6.47
CA LEU A 37 -12.51 -6.30 -7.91
C LEU A 37 -11.42 -7.01 -8.73
N THR A 38 -10.17 -6.98 -8.28
CA THR A 38 -9.00 -7.47 -9.04
C THR A 38 -8.48 -8.83 -8.58
N GLY A 39 -9.05 -9.39 -7.51
CA GLY A 39 -8.54 -10.58 -6.85
C GLY A 39 -7.49 -10.30 -5.78
N GLY A 40 -7.34 -11.24 -4.85
CA GLY A 40 -6.39 -11.19 -3.73
C GLY A 40 -7.07 -11.21 -2.35
N PRO A 41 -6.30 -11.11 -1.24
CA PRO A 41 -6.86 -11.19 0.11
C PRO A 41 -7.78 -10.01 0.45
N THR A 42 -9.07 -10.30 0.61
CA THR A 42 -10.14 -9.30 0.86
C THR A 42 -10.32 -8.96 2.34
N GLN A 43 -9.47 -9.46 3.24
CA GLN A 43 -9.56 -9.18 4.67
C GLN A 43 -9.03 -7.77 4.98
N ARG A 44 -9.86 -6.93 5.62
CA ARG A 44 -9.49 -5.55 6.00
C ARG A 44 -8.24 -5.49 6.89
N GLY A 45 -8.08 -6.44 7.80
CA GLY A 45 -6.88 -6.54 8.65
C GLY A 45 -5.61 -6.76 7.84
N THR A 46 -5.66 -7.58 6.79
CA THR A 46 -4.54 -7.82 5.88
C THR A 46 -4.22 -6.57 5.06
N ALA A 47 -5.23 -5.89 4.53
CA ALA A 47 -5.05 -4.60 3.86
C ALA A 47 -4.40 -3.54 4.78
N SER A 48 -4.84 -3.47 6.04
CA SER A 48 -4.26 -2.55 7.03
C SER A 48 -2.80 -2.86 7.34
N ARG A 49 -2.44 -4.14 7.52
CA ARG A 49 -1.07 -4.57 7.77
C ARG A 49 -0.16 -4.27 6.58
N ASP A 50 -0.66 -4.42 5.36
CA ASP A 50 0.11 -4.13 4.15
C ASP A 50 0.40 -2.63 3.99
N LEU A 51 -0.59 -1.77 4.25
CA LEU A 51 -0.38 -0.32 4.25
C LEU A 51 0.59 0.12 5.36
N ALA A 52 0.45 -0.44 6.56
CA ALA A 52 1.36 -0.17 7.68
C ALA A 52 2.79 -0.61 7.36
N GLU A 53 2.96 -1.75 6.69
CA GLU A 53 4.26 -2.24 6.25
C GLU A 53 4.90 -1.31 5.20
N LEU A 54 4.14 -0.85 4.20
CA LEU A 54 4.64 0.09 3.20
C LEU A 54 5.01 1.45 3.80
N ASN A 55 4.25 1.92 4.79
CA ASN A 55 4.60 3.11 5.57
C ASN A 55 5.88 2.90 6.39
N ARG A 56 6.00 1.76 7.09
CA ARG A 56 7.21 1.40 7.86
C ARG A 56 8.46 1.33 6.97
N ARG A 57 8.32 0.88 5.72
CA ARG A 57 9.38 0.86 4.70
C ARG A 57 9.68 2.23 4.07
N GLY A 58 8.95 3.27 4.46
CA GLY A 58 9.16 4.64 3.99
C GLY A 58 8.56 4.94 2.61
N HIS A 59 7.72 4.07 2.06
CA HIS A 59 7.06 4.31 0.76
C HIS A 59 5.84 5.22 0.87
N LEU A 60 5.17 5.22 2.03
CA LEU A 60 3.94 5.97 2.25
C LEU A 60 4.12 6.94 3.43
N ASN A 61 3.34 8.00 3.43
CA ASN A 61 3.10 8.84 4.60
C ASN A 61 1.76 8.46 5.21
N GLN A 62 1.72 8.22 6.52
CA GLN A 62 0.49 8.03 7.29
C GLN A 62 -0.09 9.38 7.72
N HIS A 63 -1.41 9.51 7.64
CA HIS A 63 -2.17 10.69 8.03
C HIS A 63 -3.41 10.34 8.85
N GLY A 64 -3.88 11.30 9.64
CA GLY A 64 -5.13 11.23 10.40
C GLY A 64 -5.06 10.42 11.70
N PRO A 65 -6.13 10.47 12.52
CA PRO A 65 -6.26 9.70 13.75
C PRO A 65 -6.53 8.22 13.43
N GLU A 66 -6.54 7.36 14.46
CA GLU A 66 -6.69 5.91 14.29
C GLU A 66 -7.94 5.51 13.48
N ASP A 67 -9.10 6.09 13.76
CA ASP A 67 -10.36 5.81 13.05
C ASP A 67 -10.48 6.50 11.68
N GLY A 68 -9.61 7.48 11.41
CA GLY A 68 -9.58 8.25 10.15
C GLY A 68 -8.37 7.92 9.27
N ARG A 69 -7.56 6.92 9.66
CA ARG A 69 -6.21 6.73 9.15
C ARG A 69 -6.18 6.50 7.64
N PHE A 70 -5.29 7.22 6.97
CA PHE A 70 -5.05 7.04 5.54
C PHE A 70 -3.59 7.24 5.17
N TYR A 71 -3.24 6.81 3.97
CA TYR A 71 -1.89 6.82 3.46
C TYR A 71 -1.83 7.53 2.11
N THR A 72 -0.76 8.25 1.85
CA THR A 72 -0.44 8.81 0.52
C THR A 72 0.95 8.36 0.11
N LEU A 73 1.21 8.28 -1.19
CA LEU A 73 2.55 8.00 -1.70
C LEU A 73 3.52 9.07 -1.17
N LYS A 74 4.67 8.65 -0.66
CA LYS A 74 5.75 9.56 -0.32
C LYS A 74 6.41 10.01 -1.63
N THR A 75 6.11 11.22 -2.08
CA THR A 75 6.85 11.82 -3.20
C THR A 75 8.21 12.26 -2.68
N ARG A 76 9.28 11.86 -3.37
CA ARG A 76 10.59 12.45 -3.12
C ARG A 76 10.51 13.89 -3.63
N LYS A 77 10.82 14.87 -2.78
CA LYS A 77 10.93 16.28 -3.18
C LYS A 77 12.18 16.54 -4.04
N ASP A 78 13.08 15.56 -4.16
CA ASP A 78 14.35 15.72 -4.86
C ASP A 78 14.25 15.13 -6.27
N GLY A 79 13.71 15.95 -7.16
CA GLY A 79 13.66 15.73 -8.61
C GLY A 79 13.65 17.06 -9.34
N ALA A 80 14.42 18.05 -8.86
CA ALA A 80 14.87 19.14 -9.69
C ALA A 80 16.19 18.68 -10.33
N LEU A 81 16.09 18.20 -11.57
CA LEU A 81 17.18 18.26 -12.54
C LEU A 81 16.85 19.39 -13.51
#